data_AF-A0A968PI69-F1
#
_entry.id   AF-A0A968PI69-F1
#
_cell.length_a   1.000
_cell.length_b   1.000
_cell.length_c   1.000
_cell.angle_alpha   90.00
_cell.angle_beta   90.00
_cell.angle_gamma   90.00
#
_symmetry.space_group_name_H-M   'P 1'
#
loop_
_entity.id
_entity.type
_entity.pdbx_description
1 polymer ?
#
loop_
_entity_poly.entity_id
_entity_poly.type
_entity_poly.pdbx_seq_one_letter_code
_entity_poly.pdbx_strand_id
1 'polypeptide(L)'
;MVDEDPDPEDGDTLGINVYVSDAINGLFDWQLVSHNLDSLPPSDVVITEPTGVIAAGIITVRGTALDGSGVPLVTLTVRNLATNATQTIACPDDAPFDGVWSCVVDLSGAQPGDSYALQARAADRVGLTTDSATLVIDVRAFGDRPEVVTPLVAHFIQGARSHPVLTTAKHFPGHGDTATDSHWRCLAARP
;
A
#
# COMPACT_ATOMS: atom_id res chain seq x y z
N MET A 1 43.73 10.17 -6.66
CA MET A 1 43.72 8.78 -6.18
C MET A 1 42.55 8.72 -5.21
N VAL A 2 41.54 7.93 -5.51
CA VAL A 2 40.40 7.76 -4.59
C VAL A 2 40.89 6.80 -3.53
N ASP A 3 41.04 7.30 -2.30
CA ASP A 3 41.30 6.44 -1.14
C ASP A 3 39.98 6.42 -0.37
N GLU A 4 39.32 5.26 -0.41
CA GLU A 4 38.09 4.98 0.34
C GLU A 4 38.53 4.51 1.72
N ASP A 5 38.74 5.44 2.66
CA ASP A 5 38.94 5.09 4.06
C ASP A 5 37.54 5.06 4.72
N PRO A 6 36.99 3.87 5.05
CA PRO A 6 35.72 3.79 5.75
C PRO A 6 35.91 4.29 7.18
N ASP A 7 35.31 5.43 7.51
CA ASP A 7 35.20 5.89 8.90
C ASP A 7 34.45 4.81 9.71
N PRO A 8 35.08 4.21 10.75
CA PRO A 8 34.50 3.09 11.47
C PRO A 8 33.34 3.48 12.41
N GLU A 9 32.99 4.77 12.54
CA GLU A 9 31.94 5.20 13.47
C GLU A 9 30.54 5.40 12.87
N ASP A 10 30.36 5.55 11.55
CA ASP A 10 29.02 5.62 10.94
C ASP A 10 29.04 5.13 9.48
N GLY A 11 28.55 3.90 9.25
CA GLY A 11 28.46 3.25 7.93
C GLY A 11 27.49 3.89 6.92
N ASP A 12 27.01 5.10 7.22
CA ASP A 12 25.99 5.86 6.48
C ASP A 12 26.56 7.11 5.80
N THR A 13 27.88 7.20 5.61
CA THR A 13 28.51 8.38 5.01
C THR A 13 29.42 8.01 3.86
N LEU A 14 29.23 8.66 2.69
CA LEU A 14 30.22 8.64 1.62
C LEU A 14 31.13 9.85 1.76
N GLY A 15 32.43 9.60 1.87
CA GLY A 15 33.47 10.65 1.81
C GLY A 15 34.04 10.79 0.41
N ILE A 16 34.10 12.01 -0.12
CA ILE A 16 34.88 12.33 -1.32
C ILE A 16 36.04 13.23 -0.93
N ASN A 17 37.25 12.77 -1.23
CA ASN A 17 38.48 13.56 -1.05
C ASN A 17 38.79 14.36 -2.32
N VAL A 18 38.72 15.69 -2.22
CA VAL A 18 39.04 16.61 -3.32
C VAL A 18 40.43 17.20 -3.09
N TYR A 19 41.32 16.99 -4.05
CA TYR A 19 42.69 17.51 -4.03
C TYR A 19 42.83 18.65 -5.04
N VAL A 20 43.30 19.81 -4.60
CA VAL A 20 43.63 20.94 -5.48
C VAL A 20 45.13 20.99 -5.70
N SER A 21 45.59 20.95 -6.95
CA SER A 21 47.01 21.03 -7.30
C SER A 21 47.26 21.82 -8.59
N ASP A 22 48.49 22.31 -8.76
CA ASP A 22 48.98 22.83 -10.04
C ASP A 22 50.38 22.28 -10.38
N ALA A 23 50.82 22.51 -11.63
CA ALA A 23 52.08 22.00 -12.16
C ALA A 23 53.34 22.69 -11.59
N ILE A 24 53.18 23.81 -10.88
CA ILE A 24 54.28 24.68 -10.42
C ILE A 24 54.53 24.46 -8.92
N ASN A 25 53.46 24.31 -8.13
CA ASN A 25 53.45 24.33 -6.67
C ASN A 25 53.04 22.99 -6.05
N GLY A 26 52.56 22.02 -6.84
CA GLY A 26 52.12 20.74 -6.34
C GLY A 26 50.74 20.81 -5.66
N LEU A 27 50.51 19.97 -4.65
CA LEU A 27 49.21 19.81 -3.97
C LEU A 27 49.04 20.86 -2.87
N PHE A 28 48.00 21.68 -2.96
CA PHE A 28 47.79 22.85 -2.10
C PHE A 28 46.98 22.55 -0.84
N ASP A 29 45.85 21.88 -1.01
CA ASP A 29 44.88 21.65 0.06
C ASP A 29 44.01 20.42 -0.26
N TRP A 30 43.49 19.79 0.79
CA TRP A 30 42.53 18.69 0.68
C TRP A 30 41.23 19.08 1.39
N GLN A 31 40.10 18.79 0.75
CA GLN A 31 38.79 18.96 1.37
C GLN A 31 38.07 17.62 1.40
N LEU A 32 37.58 17.26 2.58
CA LEU A 32 36.65 16.17 2.75
C LEU A 32 35.24 16.72 2.58
N VAL A 33 34.50 16.16 1.62
CA VAL A 33 33.06 16.37 1.48
C VAL A 33 32.38 15.08 1.93
N SER A 34 31.65 15.15 3.03
CA SER A 34 30.83 14.04 3.54
C SER A 34 29.36 14.26 3.17
N HIS A 35 28.69 13.22 2.70
CA HIS A 35 27.24 13.22 2.52
C HIS A 35 26.64 11.98 3.18
N ASN A 36 25.51 12.18 3.88
CA ASN A 36 24.75 11.07 4.45
C ASN A 36 24.16 10.26 3.29
N LEU A 37 24.47 8.97 3.26
CA LEU A 37 23.81 7.98 2.44
C LEU A 37 22.60 7.48 3.21
N ASP A 38 21.47 7.36 2.51
CA ASP A 38 20.34 6.65 3.07
C ASP A 38 20.63 5.14 3.01
N SER A 39 20.74 4.53 4.18
CA SER A 39 21.00 3.10 4.35
C SER A 39 19.82 2.37 5.00
N LEU A 40 18.82 3.12 5.46
CA LEU A 40 17.67 2.58 6.17
C LEU A 40 16.54 2.38 5.17
N PRO A 41 15.94 1.18 5.13
CA PRO A 41 14.80 0.95 4.26
C PRO A 41 13.56 1.66 4.80
N PRO A 42 12.51 1.82 3.97
CA PRO A 42 11.24 2.39 4.40
C PRO A 42 10.69 1.73 5.67
N SER A 43 10.18 2.53 6.58
CA SER A 43 9.55 2.12 7.84
C SER A 43 8.04 2.35 7.81
N ASP A 44 7.32 1.80 8.79
CA ASP A 44 5.86 1.96 8.94
C ASP A 44 5.05 1.65 7.66
N VAL A 45 5.51 0.64 6.91
CA VAL A 45 4.84 0.15 5.70
C VAL A 45 3.61 -0.68 6.09
N VAL A 46 2.45 -0.04 6.12
CA VAL A 46 1.18 -0.69 6.48
C VAL A 46 0.05 -0.31 5.53
N ILE A 47 -0.86 -1.24 5.31
CA ILE A 47 -2.13 -0.99 4.60
C ILE A 47 -3.16 -0.56 5.64
N THR A 48 -3.72 0.64 5.47
CA THR A 48 -4.71 1.22 6.39
C THR A 48 -6.13 1.05 5.87
N GLU A 49 -6.32 1.05 4.55
CA GLU A 49 -7.62 0.82 3.91
C GLU A 49 -7.48 -0.10 2.70
N PRO A 50 -8.45 -0.99 2.46
CA PRO A 50 -9.63 -1.27 3.29
C PRO A 50 -9.28 -2.07 4.56
N THR A 51 -10.14 -2.09 5.58
CA THR A 51 -9.86 -2.79 6.85
C THR A 51 -10.29 -4.26 6.89
N GLY A 52 -10.83 -4.80 5.79
CA GLY A 52 -11.14 -6.24 5.71
C GLY A 52 -12.31 -6.65 4.81
N VAL A 53 -13.18 -5.72 4.40
CA VAL A 53 -14.32 -6.04 3.52
C VAL A 53 -14.44 -5.03 2.39
N ILE A 54 -14.79 -5.53 1.20
CA ILE A 54 -14.95 -4.72 0.00
C ILE A 54 -16.17 -5.16 -0.82
N ALA A 55 -16.59 -4.29 -1.74
CA ALA A 55 -17.46 -4.66 -2.85
C ALA A 55 -16.62 -5.14 -4.05
N ALA A 56 -17.21 -5.95 -4.91
CA ALA A 56 -16.64 -6.19 -6.23
C ALA A 56 -16.61 -4.88 -7.04
N GLY A 57 -15.54 -4.64 -7.79
CA GLY A 57 -15.35 -3.40 -8.56
C GLY A 57 -13.97 -2.80 -8.38
N ILE A 58 -13.84 -1.53 -8.74
CA ILE A 58 -12.60 -0.76 -8.57
C ILE A 58 -12.55 -0.24 -7.14
N ILE A 59 -11.46 -0.55 -6.43
CA ILE A 59 -11.22 -0.08 -5.07
C ILE A 59 -9.96 0.77 -5.01
N THR A 60 -9.86 1.61 -3.97
CA THR A 60 -8.62 2.29 -3.62
C THR A 60 -8.06 1.67 -2.35
N VAL A 61 -6.85 1.15 -2.44
CA VAL A 61 -6.05 0.69 -1.29
C VAL A 61 -5.18 1.85 -0.83
N ARG A 62 -5.10 2.09 0.47
CA ARG A 62 -4.30 3.16 1.06
C ARG A 62 -3.46 2.62 2.20
N GLY A 63 -2.35 3.29 2.47
CA GLY A 63 -1.47 2.93 3.55
C GLY A 63 -0.50 4.04 3.92
N THR A 64 0.40 3.72 4.85
CA THR A 64 1.55 4.56 5.18
C THR A 64 2.84 3.87 4.77
N ALA A 65 3.87 4.68 4.52
CA ALA A 65 5.26 4.27 4.38
C ALA A 65 6.12 5.52 4.62
N LEU A 66 7.11 5.43 5.49
CA LEU A 66 7.94 6.55 5.92
C LEU A 66 9.39 6.27 5.61
N ASP A 67 10.04 7.20 4.93
CA ASP A 67 11.44 7.10 4.58
C ASP A 67 12.09 8.48 4.46
N GLY A 68 13.36 8.60 4.83
CA GLY A 68 14.10 9.87 4.80
C GLY A 68 14.44 10.33 3.37
N SER A 69 14.70 9.40 2.45
CA SER A 69 14.82 9.68 1.02
C SER A 69 13.48 9.71 0.28
N GLY A 70 12.42 9.30 0.97
CA GLY A 70 11.03 9.32 0.50
C GLY A 70 10.67 8.07 -0.30
N VAL A 71 9.37 7.76 -0.37
CA VAL A 71 8.84 6.53 -0.95
C VAL A 71 8.13 6.83 -2.29
N PRO A 72 8.84 6.92 -3.43
CA PRO A 72 8.22 7.26 -4.73
C PRO A 72 7.41 6.12 -5.34
N LEU A 73 7.55 4.88 -4.84
CA LEU A 73 6.89 3.73 -5.43
C LEU A 73 6.47 2.75 -4.35
N VAL A 74 5.18 2.41 -4.38
CA VAL A 74 4.65 1.23 -3.71
C VAL A 74 4.23 0.21 -4.75
N THR A 75 4.65 -1.04 -4.58
CA THR A 75 4.18 -2.16 -5.39
C THR A 75 3.19 -2.97 -4.58
N LEU A 76 1.94 -3.06 -5.04
CA LEU A 76 0.89 -3.83 -4.38
C LEU A 76 0.71 -5.18 -5.06
N THR A 77 0.86 -6.26 -4.29
CA THR A 77 0.55 -7.62 -4.72
C THR A 77 -0.82 -8.00 -4.22
N VAL A 78 -1.70 -8.43 -5.13
CA VAL A 78 -3.07 -8.86 -4.84
C VAL A 78 -3.24 -10.30 -5.29
N ARG A 79 -3.53 -11.20 -4.35
CA ARG A 79 -3.70 -12.63 -4.61
C ARG A 79 -5.10 -13.09 -4.26
N ASN A 80 -5.82 -13.66 -5.21
CA ASN A 80 -7.06 -14.38 -4.93
C ASN A 80 -6.71 -15.69 -4.18
N LEU A 81 -7.29 -15.89 -3.00
CA LEU A 81 -6.97 -17.02 -2.13
C LEU A 81 -7.59 -18.35 -2.57
N ALA A 82 -8.65 -18.31 -3.38
CA ALA A 82 -9.29 -19.52 -3.91
C ALA A 82 -8.55 -20.06 -5.14
N THR A 83 -8.11 -19.17 -6.04
CA THR A 83 -7.48 -19.55 -7.32
C THR A 83 -5.97 -19.44 -7.33
N ASN A 84 -5.36 -18.82 -6.32
CA ASN A 84 -3.96 -18.38 -6.29
C ASN A 84 -3.57 -17.42 -7.43
N ALA A 85 -4.53 -16.92 -8.21
CA ALA A 85 -4.28 -15.90 -9.21
C ALA A 85 -3.71 -14.65 -8.52
N THR A 86 -2.55 -14.19 -9.00
CA THR A 86 -1.83 -13.06 -8.41
C THR A 86 -1.65 -11.98 -9.46
N GLN A 87 -1.89 -10.73 -9.07
CA GLN A 87 -1.57 -9.54 -9.85
C GLN A 87 -0.67 -8.63 -9.03
N THR A 88 0.26 -7.96 -9.71
CA THR A 88 1.19 -7.00 -9.13
C THR A 88 0.98 -5.65 -9.78
N ILE A 89 0.76 -4.63 -8.98
CA ILE A 89 0.39 -3.29 -9.42
C ILE A 89 1.46 -2.31 -8.93
N ALA A 90 2.02 -1.53 -9.84
CA ALA A 90 2.88 -0.41 -9.49
C ALA A 90 2.02 0.81 -9.17
N CYS A 91 2.24 1.39 -7.99
CA CYS A 91 1.50 2.52 -7.45
C CYS A 91 2.51 3.66 -7.21
N PRO A 92 2.82 4.48 -8.23
CA PRO A 92 3.67 5.65 -8.05
C PRO A 92 3.06 6.63 -7.05
N ASP A 93 3.92 7.24 -6.24
CA ASP A 93 3.54 8.27 -5.28
C ASP A 93 4.11 9.62 -5.71
N ASP A 94 3.20 10.55 -6.00
CA ASP A 94 3.55 11.91 -6.43
C ASP A 94 4.04 12.78 -5.25
N ALA A 95 3.77 12.38 -4.00
CA ALA A 95 4.12 13.11 -2.79
C ALA A 95 4.94 12.24 -1.81
N PRO A 96 6.12 11.73 -2.20
CA PRO A 96 6.86 10.66 -1.51
C PRO A 96 7.35 10.95 -0.08
N PHE A 97 7.11 12.16 0.44
CA PHE A 97 7.54 12.60 1.77
C PHE A 97 6.36 12.88 2.73
N ASP A 98 5.11 12.70 2.30
CA ASP A 98 3.93 12.95 3.15
C ASP A 98 3.56 11.75 4.04
N GLY A 99 4.22 10.60 3.81
CA GLY A 99 4.09 9.38 4.60
C GLY A 99 2.87 8.53 4.25
N VAL A 100 2.11 8.87 3.20
CA VAL A 100 0.90 8.16 2.79
C VAL A 100 0.97 7.76 1.32
N TRP A 101 0.40 6.61 0.98
CA TRP A 101 0.33 6.14 -0.40
C TRP A 101 -1.08 5.64 -0.73
N SER A 102 -1.40 5.62 -2.03
CA SER A 102 -2.66 5.07 -2.51
C SER A 102 -2.49 4.31 -3.82
N CYS A 103 -3.32 3.29 -4.03
CA CYS A 103 -3.28 2.46 -5.21
C CYS A 103 -4.68 2.06 -5.65
N VAL A 104 -4.97 2.17 -6.95
CA VAL A 104 -6.23 1.72 -7.54
C VAL A 104 -6.10 0.26 -7.94
N VAL A 105 -7.07 -0.56 -7.54
CA VAL A 105 -7.11 -2.00 -7.82
C VAL A 105 -8.43 -2.35 -8.48
N ASP A 106 -8.37 -3.04 -9.62
CA ASP A 106 -9.55 -3.57 -10.29
C ASP A 106 -9.85 -4.99 -9.80
N LEU A 107 -10.98 -5.13 -9.10
CA LEU A 107 -11.56 -6.39 -8.65
C LEU A 107 -12.97 -6.58 -9.23
N SER A 108 -13.23 -6.04 -10.42
CA SER A 108 -14.53 -6.16 -11.11
C SER A 108 -14.91 -7.61 -11.45
N GLY A 109 -13.93 -8.50 -11.59
CA GLY A 109 -14.14 -9.93 -11.78
C GLY A 109 -14.44 -10.72 -10.51
N ALA A 110 -14.39 -10.09 -9.34
CA ALA A 110 -14.57 -10.78 -8.06
C ALA A 110 -16.03 -11.13 -7.77
N GLN A 111 -16.24 -12.25 -7.08
CA GLN A 111 -17.57 -12.70 -6.66
C GLN A 111 -17.74 -12.58 -5.15
N PRO A 112 -18.98 -12.40 -4.64
CA PRO A 112 -19.24 -12.46 -3.21
C PRO A 112 -18.78 -13.79 -2.62
N GLY A 113 -17.98 -13.71 -1.55
CA GLY A 113 -17.32 -14.86 -0.93
C GLY A 113 -15.87 -15.07 -1.36
N ASP A 114 -15.38 -14.35 -2.39
CA ASP A 114 -13.95 -14.32 -2.69
C ASP A 114 -13.17 -13.64 -1.55
N SER A 115 -11.99 -14.18 -1.26
CA SER A 115 -11.01 -13.56 -0.36
C SER A 115 -9.72 -13.25 -1.12
N TYR A 116 -9.15 -12.07 -0.85
CA TYR A 116 -7.91 -11.60 -1.45
C TYR A 116 -6.87 -11.30 -0.37
N ALA A 117 -5.62 -11.69 -0.60
CA ALA A 117 -4.47 -11.26 0.18
C ALA A 117 -3.80 -10.07 -0.52
N LEU A 118 -3.62 -8.98 0.22
CA LEU A 118 -2.91 -7.78 -0.18
C LEU A 118 -1.57 -7.69 0.56
N GLN A 119 -0.50 -7.40 -0.14
CA GLN A 119 0.79 -7.07 0.44
C GLN A 119 1.42 -5.91 -0.32
N ALA A 120 1.80 -4.87 0.40
CA ALA A 120 2.51 -3.72 -0.16
C ALA A 120 4.02 -3.91 -0.01
N ARG A 121 4.78 -3.49 -1.01
CA ARG A 121 6.23 -3.32 -0.97
C ARG A 121 6.54 -1.86 -1.24
N ALA A 122 7.03 -1.14 -0.24
CA ALA A 122 7.52 0.22 -0.42
C ALA A 122 8.97 0.18 -0.92
N ALA A 123 9.31 1.04 -1.88
CA ALA A 123 10.66 1.28 -2.34
C ALA A 123 10.98 2.76 -2.18
N ASP A 124 12.14 3.05 -1.58
CA ASP A 124 12.65 4.42 -1.48
C ASP A 124 13.33 4.88 -2.79
N ARG A 125 13.97 6.06 -2.77
CA ARG A 125 14.69 6.57 -3.95
C ARG A 125 16.01 5.88 -4.24
N VAL A 126 16.63 5.27 -3.24
CA VAL A 126 17.94 4.61 -3.35
C VAL A 126 17.82 3.11 -3.66
N GLY A 127 16.60 2.57 -3.66
CA GLY A 127 16.25 1.21 -4.04
C GLY A 127 16.12 0.24 -2.86
N LEU A 128 16.15 0.71 -1.61
CA LEU A 128 15.85 -0.14 -0.46
C LEU A 128 14.34 -0.36 -0.37
N THR A 129 13.96 -1.54 0.14
CA THR A 129 12.57 -1.96 0.13
C THR A 129 12.15 -2.59 1.44
N THR A 130 10.91 -2.31 1.84
CA THR A 130 10.26 -2.97 2.98
C THR A 130 8.90 -3.51 2.56
N ASP A 131 8.62 -4.74 2.98
CA ASP A 131 7.34 -5.41 2.75
C ASP A 131 6.39 -5.21 3.94
N SER A 132 5.13 -4.89 3.67
CA SER A 132 4.09 -4.83 4.68
C SER A 132 3.71 -6.22 5.16
N ALA A 133 3.03 -6.28 6.31
CA ALA A 133 2.22 -7.44 6.66
C ALA A 133 1.16 -7.71 5.57
N THR A 134 0.81 -8.99 5.38
CA THR A 134 -0.28 -9.36 4.47
C THR A 134 -1.62 -9.05 5.12
N LEU A 135 -2.45 -8.27 4.45
CA LEU A 135 -3.84 -8.01 4.81
C LEU A 135 -4.76 -8.94 4.02
N VAL A 136 -5.71 -9.60 4.68
CA VAL A 136 -6.74 -10.39 4.00
C VAL A 136 -8.05 -9.60 3.96
N ILE A 137 -8.67 -9.53 2.79
CA ILE A 137 -9.94 -8.84 2.56
C ILE A 137 -10.95 -9.78 1.91
N ASP A 138 -12.23 -9.61 2.25
CA ASP A 138 -13.33 -10.40 1.70
C ASP A 138 -14.27 -9.55 0.83
N VAL A 139 -14.76 -10.12 -0.26
CA VAL A 139 -15.82 -9.53 -1.08
C VAL A 139 -17.17 -9.90 -0.47
N ARG A 140 -17.87 -8.91 0.10
CA ARG A 140 -19.16 -9.13 0.79
C ARG A 140 -20.34 -8.38 0.22
N ALA A 141 -20.12 -7.58 -0.82
CA ALA A 141 -21.17 -6.92 -1.59
C ALA A 141 -21.08 -7.29 -3.07
N PHE A 142 -22.23 -7.41 -3.72
CA PHE A 142 -22.35 -7.73 -5.15
C PHE A 142 -21.79 -6.64 -6.07
N GLY A 143 -21.52 -5.45 -5.55
CA GLY A 143 -21.04 -4.28 -6.28
C GLY A 143 -21.29 -3.00 -5.50
N ASP A 144 -20.96 -1.87 -6.11
CA ASP A 144 -21.10 -0.50 -5.58
C ASP A 144 -22.33 0.24 -6.14
N ARG A 145 -22.89 -0.21 -7.28
CA ARG A 145 -24.04 0.43 -7.95
C ARG A 145 -25.39 -0.16 -7.52
N PRO A 146 -26.31 0.62 -6.93
CA PRO A 146 -27.63 0.13 -6.51
C PRO A 146 -28.44 -0.55 -7.63
N GLU A 147 -28.31 -0.09 -8.88
CA GLU A 147 -29.03 -0.63 -10.03
C GLU A 147 -28.57 -2.06 -10.38
N VAL A 148 -27.34 -2.41 -10.00
CA VAL A 148 -26.77 -3.76 -10.16
C VAL A 148 -27.04 -4.61 -8.93
N VAL A 149 -26.83 -4.06 -7.74
CA VAL A 149 -26.94 -4.79 -6.48
C VAL A 149 -28.38 -5.21 -6.18
N THR A 150 -29.35 -4.32 -6.41
CA THR A 150 -30.77 -4.57 -6.08
C THR A 150 -31.33 -5.83 -6.74
N PRO A 151 -31.23 -6.02 -8.08
CA PRO A 151 -31.75 -7.23 -8.72
C PRO A 151 -31.01 -8.50 -8.26
N LEU A 152 -29.69 -8.44 -8.05
CA LEU A 152 -28.89 -9.58 -7.57
C LEU A 152 -29.32 -10.02 -6.17
N VAL A 153 -29.51 -9.06 -5.26
CA VAL A 153 -30.01 -9.32 -3.90
C VAL A 153 -31.42 -9.91 -3.94
N ALA A 154 -32.31 -9.37 -4.78
CA ALA A 154 -33.67 -9.89 -4.92
C ALA A 154 -33.69 -11.35 -5.38
N HIS A 155 -32.88 -11.70 -6.40
CA HIS A 155 -32.74 -13.07 -6.87
C HIS A 155 -32.12 -13.99 -5.82
N PHE A 156 -31.11 -13.52 -5.08
CA PHE A 156 -30.52 -14.27 -3.97
C PHE A 156 -31.57 -14.61 -2.90
N ILE A 157 -32.36 -13.62 -2.47
CA ILE A 157 -33.45 -13.81 -1.50
C ILE A 157 -34.50 -14.80 -2.04
N GLN A 158 -34.87 -14.68 -3.31
CA GLN A 158 -35.83 -15.59 -3.93
C GLN A 158 -35.33 -17.04 -3.94
N GLY A 159 -34.05 -17.26 -4.27
CA GLY A 159 -33.41 -18.58 -4.22
C GLY A 159 -33.25 -19.12 -2.80
N ALA A 160 -32.93 -18.28 -1.83
CA ALA A 160 -32.84 -18.70 -0.43
C ALA A 160 -34.21 -19.15 0.13
N ARG A 161 -35.30 -18.46 -0.25
CA ARG A 161 -36.67 -18.79 0.17
C ARG A 161 -37.18 -20.13 -0.35
N SER A 162 -36.56 -20.74 -1.36
CA SER A 162 -36.95 -22.09 -1.80
C SER A 162 -36.44 -23.21 -0.88
N HIS A 163 -35.67 -22.86 0.15
CA HIS A 163 -35.11 -23.76 1.15
C HIS A 163 -35.58 -23.35 2.56
N PRO A 164 -35.56 -24.26 3.56
CA PRO A 164 -35.98 -23.97 4.93
C PRO A 164 -34.94 -23.14 5.71
N VAL A 165 -34.50 -22.02 5.14
CA VAL A 165 -33.52 -21.10 5.73
C VAL A 165 -34.10 -19.69 5.81
N LEU A 166 -33.82 -19.00 6.92
CA LEU A 166 -34.19 -17.59 7.08
C LEU A 166 -33.20 -16.71 6.31
N THR A 167 -33.72 -15.70 5.62
CA THR A 167 -32.90 -14.72 4.88
C THR A 167 -33.02 -13.35 5.53
N THR A 168 -31.88 -12.74 5.86
CA THR A 168 -31.83 -11.41 6.46
C THR A 168 -30.97 -10.50 5.58
N ALA A 169 -31.57 -9.46 5.01
CA ALA A 169 -30.82 -8.41 4.34
C ALA A 169 -30.06 -7.59 5.39
N LYS A 170 -28.77 -7.38 5.17
CA LYS A 170 -27.91 -6.59 6.05
C LYS A 170 -26.83 -5.87 5.23
N HIS A 171 -26.27 -4.77 5.72
CA HIS A 171 -26.63 -4.07 6.96
C HIS A 171 -27.51 -2.88 6.61
N PHE A 172 -28.73 -2.81 7.16
CA PHE A 172 -29.63 -1.66 6.94
C PHE A 172 -29.15 -0.45 7.77
N PRO A 173 -29.22 0.79 7.26
CA PRO A 173 -29.71 1.20 5.93
C PRO A 173 -28.72 1.00 4.78
N GLY A 174 -27.45 0.75 5.09
CA GLY A 174 -26.38 0.45 4.15
C GLY A 174 -25.03 0.60 4.85
N HIS A 175 -24.07 -0.30 4.57
CA HIS A 175 -22.70 -0.23 5.11
C HIS A 175 -21.65 -0.33 3.97
N GLY A 176 -22.09 -0.12 2.72
CA GLY A 176 -21.23 -0.21 1.54
C GLY A 176 -20.38 1.05 1.30
N ASP A 177 -20.79 2.20 1.85
CA ASP A 177 -20.13 3.51 1.67
C ASP A 177 -19.58 4.04 3.01
N THR A 178 -18.82 3.21 3.70
CA THR A 178 -18.24 3.56 5.00
C THR A 178 -16.76 3.24 4.98
N ALA A 179 -15.91 4.25 5.18
CA ALA A 179 -14.47 4.06 5.37
C ALA A 179 -14.11 3.41 6.71
N THR A 180 -15.08 3.34 7.63
CA THR A 180 -14.86 2.87 9.00
C THR A 180 -15.56 1.54 9.23
N ASP A 181 -14.82 0.58 9.79
CA ASP A 181 -15.38 -0.68 10.23
C ASP A 181 -16.08 -0.51 11.60
N SER A 182 -17.36 -0.90 11.64
CA SER A 182 -18.22 -0.81 12.81
C SER A 182 -17.78 -1.69 14.00
N HIS A 183 -16.86 -2.63 13.81
CA HIS A 183 -16.26 -3.38 14.92
C HIS A 183 -15.34 -2.53 15.80
N TRP A 184 -14.71 -1.49 15.24
CA TRP A 184 -13.65 -0.73 15.92
C TRP A 184 -14.07 0.70 16.26
N ARG A 185 -15.01 1.28 15.50
CA ARG A 185 -15.51 2.64 15.74
C ARG A 185 -16.98 2.75 15.34
N CYS A 186 -17.73 3.59 16.05
CA CYS A 186 -19.12 3.88 15.72
C CYS A 186 -19.19 4.94 14.60
N LEU A 187 -19.95 4.67 13.54
CA LEU A 187 -20.24 5.65 12.49
C LEU A 187 -21.28 6.65 13.01
N ALA A 188 -20.92 7.92 13.08
CA ALA A 188 -21.90 8.99 13.24
C ALA A 188 -22.67 9.14 11.92
N ALA A 189 -24.00 9.10 11.97
CA ALA A 189 -24.83 9.37 10.81
C ALA A 189 -24.51 10.77 10.25
N ARG A 190 -24.23 10.86 8.94
CA ARG A 190 -24.20 12.16 8.26
C ARG A 190 -25.62 12.75 8.29
N PRO A 191 -25.80 14.02 8.69
CA PRO A 191 -27.10 14.66 8.78
C PRO A 191 -27.80 14.78 7.41
#